data_AF-A0A3A8AXD2-F1
#
_entry.id   AF-A0A3A8AXD2-F1
#
_cell.length_a   1.000
_cell.length_b   1.000
_cell.length_c   1.000
_cell.angle_alpha   90.00
_cell.angle_beta   90.00
_cell.angle_gamma   90.00
#
_symmetry.space_group_name_H-M   'P 1'
#
loop_
_entity.id
_entity.type
_entity.pdbx_description
1 polymer ?
#
loop_
_entity_poly.entity_id
_entity_poly.type
_entity_poly.pdbx_seq_one_letter_code
_entity_poly.pdbx_strand_id
1 'polypeptide(L)'
;MGRSVPRLGKESIALDLKSDADKAVPRAMIARADIFIQNLGPGVIDRLGFGAGPLREERPDLIMCSIAGYGGSGPATLRAEFG
;
A
#
# COMPACT_ATOMS: atom_id res chain seq x y z
N MET A 1 25.54 6.53 -15.11
CA MET A 1 24.42 7.41 -15.52
C MET A 1 23.18 6.54 -15.67
N GLY A 2 22.38 6.43 -14.59
CA GLY A 2 21.24 5.49 -14.53
C GLY A 2 20.07 6.04 -15.33
N ARG A 3 19.67 5.34 -16.39
CA ARG A 3 18.51 5.70 -17.21
C ARG A 3 17.25 5.36 -16.40
N SER A 4 16.52 6.37 -15.95
CA SER A 4 15.17 6.15 -15.41
C SER A 4 14.27 5.70 -16.56
N VAL A 5 13.72 4.49 -16.44
CA VAL A 5 12.72 4.02 -17.39
C VAL A 5 11.44 4.81 -17.13
N PRO A 6 10.86 5.51 -18.12
CA PRO A 6 9.64 6.27 -17.92
C PRO A 6 8.50 5.32 -17.54
N ARG A 7 7.81 5.60 -16.43
CA ARG A 7 6.58 4.92 -16.03
C ARG A 7 5.42 5.46 -16.86
N LEU A 8 5.38 5.07 -18.14
CA LEU A 8 4.35 5.48 -19.08
C LEU A 8 2.95 5.07 -18.56
N GLY A 9 2.02 6.03 -18.57
CA GLY A 9 0.62 5.81 -18.18
C GLY A 9 0.32 5.83 -16.68
N LYS A 10 1.27 6.23 -15.82
CA LYS A 10 1.05 6.32 -14.37
C LYS A 10 1.35 7.73 -13.86
N GLU A 11 0.43 8.28 -13.08
CA GLU A 11 0.70 9.47 -12.29
C GLU A 11 1.45 9.08 -11.01
N SER A 12 2.27 10.00 -10.49
CA SER A 12 3.10 9.76 -9.30
C SER A 12 3.03 10.97 -8.37
N ILE A 13 2.80 10.70 -7.09
CA ILE A 13 2.88 11.68 -6.01
C ILE A 13 3.81 11.13 -4.93
N ALA A 14 4.57 12.01 -4.27
CA ALA A 14 5.38 11.66 -3.11
C ALA A 14 4.62 12.06 -1.85
N LEU A 15 4.43 11.11 -0.93
CA LEU A 15 3.70 11.29 0.32
C LEU A 15 4.45 10.59 1.45
N ASP A 16 4.52 11.19 2.63
CA ASP A 16 5.01 10.53 3.83
C ASP A 16 3.86 9.91 4.62
N LEU A 17 3.65 8.60 4.46
CA LEU A 17 2.58 7.89 5.16
C LEU A 17 2.76 7.84 6.69
N LYS A 18 3.91 8.24 7.23
CA LYS A 18 4.13 8.39 8.68
C LYS A 18 3.65 9.73 9.22
N SER A 19 3.57 10.76 8.36
CA SER A 19 3.05 12.08 8.70
C SER A 19 1.51 12.05 8.73
N ASP A 20 0.91 12.41 9.85
CA ASP A 20 -0.55 12.46 9.96
C ASP A 20 -1.17 13.50 9.03
N ALA A 21 -0.44 14.58 8.70
CA ALA A 21 -0.88 15.59 7.75
C ALA A 21 -1.01 15.01 6.33
N ASP A 22 -0.12 14.10 5.95
CA ASP A 22 -0.09 13.52 4.60
C ASP A 22 -1.12 12.40 4.45
N LYS A 23 -1.51 11.71 5.53
CA LYS A 23 -2.47 10.58 5.51
C LYS A 23 -3.85 10.95 4.95
N ALA A 24 -4.24 12.22 4.97
CA ALA A 24 -5.50 12.67 4.40
C ALA A 24 -5.55 12.50 2.86
N VAL A 25 -4.43 12.72 2.17
CA VAL A 25 -4.34 12.62 0.71
C VAL A 25 -4.59 11.19 0.21
N PRO A 26 -3.86 10.15 0.65
CA PRO A 26 -4.09 8.78 0.20
C PRO A 26 -5.46 8.25 0.66
N ARG A 27 -5.99 8.69 1.82
CA ARG A 27 -7.39 8.36 2.20
C ARG A 27 -8.39 8.86 1.17
N ALA A 28 -8.27 10.12 0.74
CA ALA A 28 -9.15 10.68 -0.27
C ALA A 28 -9.00 9.99 -1.63
N MET A 29 -7.79 9.53 -1.97
CA MET A 29 -7.55 8.75 -3.19
C MET A 29 -8.20 7.36 -3.08
N ILE A 30 -8.00 6.64 -1.97
CA ILE A 30 -8.56 5.30 -1.73
C ILE A 30 -10.10 5.34 -1.71
N ALA A 31 -10.69 6.39 -1.14
CA ALA A 31 -12.14 6.58 -1.12
C ALA A 31 -12.78 6.62 -2.53
N ARG A 32 -11.99 6.90 -3.56
CA ARG A 32 -12.44 6.93 -4.97
C ARG A 32 -11.82 5.82 -5.82
N ALA A 33 -10.92 5.02 -5.25
CA ALA A 33 -10.25 3.95 -5.96
C ALA A 33 -11.15 2.70 -6.01
N ASP A 34 -11.01 1.95 -7.09
CA ASP A 34 -11.57 0.59 -7.21
C ASP A 34 -10.58 -0.46 -6.70
N ILE A 35 -9.28 -0.20 -6.88
CA ILE A 35 -8.20 -1.14 -6.57
C ILE A 35 -7.09 -0.42 -5.80
N PHE A 36 -6.71 -0.97 -4.64
CA PHE A 36 -5.57 -0.53 -3.83
C PHE A 36 -4.49 -1.63 -3.80
N ILE A 37 -3.33 -1.34 -4.38
CA ILE A 37 -2.21 -2.28 -4.48
C ILE A 37 -1.06 -1.80 -3.59
N GLN A 38 -0.54 -2.69 -2.74
CA GLN A 38 0.57 -2.39 -1.87
C GLN A 38 1.57 -3.57 -1.83
N ASN A 39 2.87 -3.26 -1.81
CA ASN A 39 3.96 -4.24 -1.71
C ASN A 39 4.89 -3.90 -0.53
N LEU A 40 4.30 -3.56 0.62
CA LEU A 40 5.00 -3.34 1.88
C LEU A 40 5.05 -4.64 2.67
N GLY A 41 5.99 -4.71 3.61
CA GLY A 41 6.10 -5.84 4.52
C GLY A 41 4.80 -6.07 5.32
N PRO A 42 4.55 -7.31 5.77
CA PRO A 42 3.32 -7.66 6.47
C PRO A 42 3.14 -6.80 7.73
N GLY A 43 1.92 -6.31 7.93
CA GLY A 43 1.54 -5.44 9.05
C GLY A 43 2.00 -3.99 8.93
N VAL A 44 2.83 -3.62 7.95
CA VAL A 44 3.25 -2.21 7.77
C VAL A 44 2.05 -1.35 7.39
N ILE A 45 1.25 -1.80 6.42
CA ILE A 45 0.10 -1.04 5.95
C ILE A 45 -0.98 -0.87 7.03
N ASP A 46 -1.15 -1.88 7.90
CA ASP A 46 -2.05 -1.82 9.04
C ASP A 46 -1.56 -0.78 10.08
N ARG A 47 -0.25 -0.77 10.40
CA ARG A 47 0.35 0.24 11.30
C ARG A 47 0.25 1.67 10.75
N LEU A 48 0.25 1.82 9.43
CA LEU A 48 0.06 3.11 8.77
C LEU A 48 -1.41 3.56 8.75
N GLY A 49 -2.34 2.70 9.17
CA GLY A 49 -3.78 3.00 9.24
C GLY A 49 -4.54 2.78 7.94
N PHE A 50 -3.97 2.01 7.01
CA PHE A 50 -4.57 1.65 5.71
C PHE A 50 -4.79 0.14 5.60
N GLY A 51 -5.06 -0.50 6.74
CA GLY A 51 -5.32 -1.93 6.84
C GLY A 51 -6.64 -2.32 6.18
N ALA A 52 -6.76 -3.60 5.81
CA ALA A 52 -7.94 -4.12 5.11
C ALA A 52 -9.23 -4.00 5.93
N GLY A 53 -9.15 -4.07 7.26
CA GLY A 53 -10.32 -3.98 8.15
C GLY A 53 -11.03 -2.62 8.05
N PRO A 54 -10.39 -1.52 8.50
CA PRO A 54 -10.97 -0.19 8.42
C PRO A 54 -11.36 0.22 6.99
N LEU A 55 -10.54 -0.11 6.00
CA LEU A 55 -10.85 0.21 4.61
C LEU A 55 -12.08 -0.55 4.09
N ARG A 56 -12.34 -1.79 4.53
CA ARG A 56 -13.56 -2.53 4.17
C ARG A 56 -14.80 -1.98 4.84
N GLU A 57 -14.68 -1.44 6.05
CA GLU A 57 -15.80 -0.77 6.74
C GLU A 57 -16.21 0.50 5.98
N GLU A 58 -15.24 1.26 5.46
CA GLU A 58 -15.48 2.48 4.69
C GLU A 58 -15.84 2.22 3.21
N ARG A 59 -15.23 1.22 2.57
CA ARG A 59 -15.35 0.89 1.14
C ARG A 59 -15.42 -0.64 0.93
N PRO A 60 -16.59 -1.27 1.12
CA PRO A 60 -16.73 -2.73 1.00
C PRO A 60 -16.49 -3.28 -0.41
N ASP A 61 -16.59 -2.42 -1.43
CA ASP A 61 -16.32 -2.70 -2.84
C ASP A 61 -14.85 -2.54 -3.25
N LEU A 62 -14.00 -1.98 -2.38
CA LEU A 62 -12.58 -1.80 -2.66
C LEU A 62 -11.84 -3.14 -2.73
N ILE A 63 -11.15 -3.38 -3.85
CA ILE A 63 -10.27 -4.53 -4.02
C ILE A 63 -8.88 -4.18 -3.46
N MET A 64 -8.47 -4.85 -2.39
CA MET A 64 -7.14 -4.67 -1.80
C MET A 64 -6.21 -5.83 -2.18
N CYS A 65 -5.09 -5.51 -2.85
CA CYS A 65 -4.04 -6.45 -3.20
C CYS A 65 -2.81 -6.20 -2.31
N SER A 66 -2.53 -7.14 -1.42
CA SER A 66 -1.35 -7.14 -0.56
C SER A 66 -0.32 -8.12 -1.10
N ILE A 67 0.80 -7.60 -1.57
CA ILE A 67 1.92 -8.40 -2.07
C ILE A 67 2.99 -8.42 -0.97
N ALA A 68 3.36 -9.62 -0.52
CA ALA A 68 4.41 -9.83 0.48
C ALA A 68 5.24 -11.04 0.06
N GLY A 69 6.57 -10.93 0.10
CA GLY A 69 7.50 -11.98 -0.38
C GLY A 69 7.21 -13.35 0.23
N TYR A 70 7.18 -13.43 1.57
CA TYR A 70 6.87 -14.68 2.29
C TYR A 70 5.38 -14.86 2.64
N GLY A 71 4.48 -14.12 1.98
CA GLY A 71 3.04 -14.15 2.29
C GLY A 71 2.66 -13.49 3.62
N GLY A 72 1.40 -13.66 4.02
CA GLY A 72 0.81 -13.01 5.22
C GLY A 72 0.77 -13.88 6.49
N SER A 73 1.16 -15.16 6.41
CA SER A 73 1.11 -16.10 7.53
C SER A 73 2.32 -17.03 7.58
N GLY A 74 2.77 -17.39 8.78
CA GLY A 74 3.86 -18.35 8.99
C GLY A 74 5.17 -17.71 9.48
N PRO A 75 6.15 -18.54 9.88
CA PRO A 75 7.38 -18.09 10.55
C PRO A 75 8.31 -17.26 9.65
N ALA A 76 8.14 -17.31 8.33
CA ALA A 76 8.97 -16.57 7.38
C ALA A 76 8.45 -15.15 7.09
N THR A 77 7.26 -14.78 7.54
CA THR A 77 6.60 -13.50 7.22
C THR A 77 7.38 -12.26 7.65
N LEU A 78 8.19 -12.35 8.70
CA LEU A 78 9.02 -11.24 9.19
C LEU A 78 10.34 -11.07 8.42
N ARG A 79 10.65 -11.95 7.46
CA ARG A 79 11.86 -11.85 6.65
C ARG A 79 11.62 -10.93 5.46
N ALA A 80 12.61 -10.12 5.12
CA ALA A 80 12.62 -9.39 3.86
C ALA A 80 13.11 -10.33 2.74
N GLU A 81 12.35 -10.42 1.64
CA GLU A 81 12.85 -10.95 0.38
C GLU A 81 13.25 -9.80 -0.53
N PHE A 82 14.45 -9.90 -1.07
CA PHE A 82 14.90 -9.07 -2.17
C PHE A 82 15.16 -10.03 -3.33
N GLY A 83 14.33 -9.96 -4.36
CA GLY A 83 14.57 -10.62 -5.64
C GLY A 83 15.55 -9.83 -6.49
#